data_AF-A0ABD4ED36-F1
#
_entry.id   AF-A0ABD4ED36-F1
#
_cell.length_a   1.000
_cell.length_b   1.000
_cell.length_c   1.000
_cell.angle_alpha   90.00
_cell.angle_beta   90.00
_cell.angle_gamma   90.00
#
_symmetry.space_group_name_H-M   'P 1'
#
loop_
_entity.id
_entity.type
_entity.pdbx_description
1 polymer ?
#
loop_
_entity_poly.entity_id
_entity_poly.type
_entity_poly.pdbx_seq_one_letter_code
_entity_poly.pdbx_strand_id
1 'polypeptide(L)'
;MSKKHIFMILGIILSLCIISGGVYLKMKHDEREKQKEIYYKEQQERITLYLKHNTKEANTIKSVHFTSLKLGPMGDAVIKGYINKNEKDDFVAYGDPQDNFQFEGDMIKSQGVDKLLKIAHERKSPDEIKTELNNNKKDH
;
A
#
# COMPACT_ATOMS: atom_id res chain seq x y z
N MET A 1 23.19 5.50 53.92
CA MET A 1 21.96 4.86 53.39
C MET A 1 21.94 3.39 53.73
N SER A 2 20.83 2.84 54.22
CA SER A 2 20.74 1.40 54.50
C SER A 2 20.53 0.60 53.21
N LYS A 3 20.99 -0.66 53.17
CA LYS A 3 20.86 -1.55 52.01
C LYS A 3 19.42 -1.59 51.44
N LYS A 4 18.42 -1.53 52.32
CA LYS A 4 16.98 -1.48 51.96
C LYS A 4 16.60 -0.25 51.13
N HIS A 5 17.17 0.93 51.43
CA HIS A 5 16.90 2.16 50.68
C HIS A 5 17.53 2.12 49.29
N ILE A 6 18.72 1.51 49.17
CA ILE A 6 19.40 1.33 47.87
C ILE A 6 18.58 0.41 46.95
N PHE A 7 18.09 -0.71 47.47
CA PHE A 7 17.21 -1.62 46.70
C PHE A 7 15.90 -0.96 46.30
N MET A 8 15.31 -0.15 47.17
CA MET A 8 14.07 0.59 46.85
C MET A 8 14.30 1.60 45.72
N ILE A 9 15.39 2.37 45.75
CA ILE A 9 15.75 3.33 44.71
C ILE A 9 16.01 2.62 43.37
N LEU A 10 16.75 1.50 43.38
CA LEU A 10 16.99 0.70 42.18
C LEU A 10 15.69 0.16 41.59
N GLY A 11 14.74 -0.29 42.41
CA GLY A 11 13.43 -0.75 41.96
C GLY A 11 12.60 0.35 41.30
N ILE A 12 12.63 1.57 41.84
CA ILE A 12 11.94 2.74 41.26
C ILE A 12 12.57 3.11 39.91
N ILE A 13 13.91 3.16 39.83
CA ILE A 13 14.62 3.46 38.57
C ILE A 13 14.30 2.41 37.52
N LEU A 14 14.35 1.13 37.88
CA LEU A 14 14.04 0.03 36.95
C LEU A 14 12.59 0.12 36.44
N SER A 15 11.63 0.43 37.32
CA SER A 15 10.23 0.64 36.94
C SER A 15 10.06 1.79 35.94
N LEU A 16 10.72 2.93 36.18
CA LEU A 16 10.70 4.08 35.26
C LEU A 16 11.30 3.73 33.89
N CYS A 17 12.39 2.95 33.85
CA CYS A 17 13.00 2.50 32.60
C CYS A 17 12.08 1.57 31.80
N ILE A 18 11.35 0.66 32.47
CA ILE A 18 10.40 -0.24 31.79
C ILE A 18 9.23 0.54 31.20
N ILE A 19 8.69 1.52 31.94
CA ILE A 19 7.58 2.37 31.47
C ILE A 19 8.02 3.20 30.25
N SER A 20 9.15 3.88 30.34
CA SER A 20 9.64 4.72 29.24
C SER A 20 9.99 3.88 27.99
N GLY A 21 10.62 2.71 28.19
CA GLY A 21 10.89 1.75 27.11
C GLY A 21 9.60 1.25 26.45
N GLY A 22 8.59 0.89 27.25
CA GLY A 22 7.29 0.44 26.74
C GLY A 22 6.57 1.51 25.92
N VAL A 23 6.55 2.76 26.40
CA VAL A 23 5.95 3.90 25.68
C VAL A 23 6.68 4.14 24.36
N TYR A 24 8.02 4.18 24.36
CA TYR A 24 8.82 4.38 23.15
C TYR A 24 8.56 3.30 22.09
N LEU A 25 8.57 2.02 22.49
CA LEU A 25 8.29 0.91 21.58
C LEU A 25 6.89 0.99 20.99
N LYS A 26 5.89 1.38 21.79
CA LYS A 26 4.52 1.57 21.33
C LYS A 26 4.43 2.72 20.31
N MET A 27 5.02 3.87 20.60
CA MET A 27 5.03 5.02 19.67
C MET A 27 5.65 4.63 18.31
N LYS A 28 6.80 3.94 18.32
CA LYS A 28 7.46 3.48 17.10
C LYS A 28 6.67 2.40 16.35
N HIS A 29 5.87 1.61 17.04
CA HIS A 29 4.95 0.66 16.40
C HIS A 29 3.79 1.41 15.73
N ASP A 30 3.16 2.34 16.44
CA ASP A 30 2.02 3.12 15.95
C ASP A 30 2.40 4.00 14.73
N GLU A 31 3.60 4.60 14.73
CA GLU A 31 4.12 5.33 13.57
C GLU A 31 4.29 4.45 12.32
N ARG A 32 4.77 3.21 12.50
CA ARG A 32 4.93 2.26 11.39
C ARG A 32 3.59 1.84 10.81
N GLU A 33 2.60 1.56 11.66
CA GLU A 33 1.26 1.21 11.19
C GLU A 33 0.62 2.38 10.43
N LYS A 34 0.78 3.62 10.91
CA LYS A 34 0.30 4.82 10.19
C LYS A 34 0.96 4.97 8.81
N GLN A 35 2.28 4.78 8.72
CA GLN A 35 2.97 4.84 7.43
C GLN A 35 2.49 3.75 6.47
N LYS A 36 2.24 2.54 6.98
CA LYS A 36 1.69 1.43 6.20
C LYS A 36 0.28 1.72 5.70
N GLU A 37 -0.58 2.35 6.48
CA GLU A 37 -1.92 2.77 6.05
C GLU A 37 -1.85 3.85 4.95
N ILE A 38 -0.98 4.86 5.13
CA ILE A 38 -0.78 5.92 4.12
C ILE A 38 -0.29 5.32 2.81
N TYR A 39 0.73 4.47 2.87
CA TYR A 39 1.27 3.76 1.71
C TYR A 39 0.18 2.91 1.05
N TYR A 40 -0.59 2.14 1.83
CA TYR A 40 -1.63 1.29 1.28
C TYR A 40 -2.67 2.11 0.50
N LYS A 41 -3.12 3.22 1.08
CA LYS A 41 -4.08 4.12 0.43
C LYS A 41 -3.52 4.71 -0.87
N GLU A 42 -2.27 5.13 -0.88
CA GLU A 42 -1.61 5.62 -2.09
C GLU A 42 -1.59 4.56 -3.20
N GLN A 43 -1.21 3.31 -2.87
CA GLN A 43 -1.21 2.23 -3.85
C GLN A 43 -2.61 1.88 -4.34
N GLN A 44 -3.62 1.92 -3.47
CA GLN A 44 -5.02 1.74 -3.88
C GLN A 44 -5.44 2.76 -4.93
N GLU A 45 -5.04 4.03 -4.77
CA GLU A 45 -5.31 5.10 -5.73
C GLU A 45 -4.55 4.85 -7.05
N ARG A 46 -3.26 4.47 -7.00
CA ARG A 46 -2.45 4.13 -8.19
C ARG A 46 -3.03 2.96 -8.98
N ILE A 47 -3.38 1.86 -8.30
CA ILE A 47 -3.96 0.67 -8.93
C ILE A 47 -5.33 0.99 -9.52
N THR A 48 -6.17 1.76 -8.80
CA THR A 48 -7.48 2.17 -9.31
C THR A 48 -7.35 3.03 -10.57
N LEU A 49 -6.40 3.96 -10.58
CA LEU A 49 -6.10 4.81 -11.74
C LEU A 49 -5.68 3.96 -12.94
N TYR A 50 -4.72 3.06 -12.74
CA TYR A 50 -4.24 2.15 -13.78
C TYR A 50 -5.37 1.30 -14.37
N LEU A 51 -6.15 0.62 -13.51
CA LEU A 51 -7.23 -0.24 -13.95
C LEU A 51 -8.26 0.53 -14.77
N LYS A 52 -8.71 1.69 -14.30
CA LYS A 52 -9.74 2.48 -14.97
C LYS A 52 -9.27 3.15 -16.26
N HIS A 53 -8.03 3.62 -16.32
CA HIS A 53 -7.49 4.31 -17.50
C HIS A 53 -7.11 3.34 -18.62
N ASN A 54 -6.65 2.14 -18.26
CA ASN A 54 -6.18 1.14 -19.21
C ASN A 54 -7.29 0.18 -19.69
N THR A 55 -8.57 0.48 -19.48
CA THR A 55 -9.67 -0.29 -20.07
C THR A 55 -9.81 -0.04 -21.57
N LYS A 56 -10.25 -1.05 -22.33
CA LYS A 56 -10.56 -0.91 -23.76
C LYS A 56 -11.72 0.07 -23.98
N GLU A 57 -12.73 -0.04 -23.13
CA GLU A 57 -13.92 0.79 -23.14
C GLU A 57 -14.03 1.56 -21.82
N ALA A 58 -14.37 2.84 -21.89
CA ALA A 58 -14.54 3.67 -20.71
C ALA A 58 -15.65 3.14 -19.79
N ASN A 59 -15.49 3.32 -18.47
CA ASN A 59 -16.49 2.97 -17.45
C ASN A 59 -16.84 1.47 -17.33
N THR A 60 -16.03 0.57 -17.89
CA THR A 60 -16.20 -0.89 -17.70
C THR A 60 -15.80 -1.34 -16.29
N ILE A 61 -14.78 -0.72 -15.69
CA ILE A 61 -14.42 -0.91 -14.27
C ILE A 61 -15.06 0.21 -13.44
N LYS A 62 -16.18 -0.12 -12.78
CA LYS A 62 -16.99 0.82 -11.97
C LYS A 62 -16.48 0.90 -10.53
N SER A 63 -16.10 -0.23 -9.94
CA SER A 63 -15.56 -0.29 -8.58
C SER A 63 -14.32 -1.17 -8.51
N VAL A 64 -13.43 -0.83 -7.58
CA VAL A 64 -12.24 -1.60 -7.22
C VAL A 64 -12.30 -1.83 -5.71
N HIS A 65 -12.15 -3.07 -5.28
CA HIS A 65 -12.21 -3.48 -3.88
C HIS A 65 -10.89 -4.13 -3.51
N PHE A 66 -10.25 -3.63 -2.46
CA PHE A 66 -8.97 -4.13 -2.00
C PHE A 66 -9.16 -4.98 -0.75
N THR A 67 -8.53 -6.16 -0.73
CA THR A 67 -8.74 -7.17 0.31
C THR A 67 -7.54 -7.31 1.24
N SER A 68 -6.33 -7.02 0.77
CA SER A 68 -5.15 -7.10 1.63
C SER A 68 -3.94 -6.35 1.06
N LEU A 69 -3.09 -5.87 1.96
CA LEU A 69 -1.69 -5.52 1.72
C LEU A 69 -0.80 -6.44 2.56
N LYS A 70 0.16 -7.11 1.92
CA LYS A 70 1.15 -7.97 2.57
C LYS A 70 2.53 -7.74 1.97
N LEU A 71 3.56 -8.12 2.71
CA LEU A 71 4.92 -8.23 2.14
C LEU A 71 5.04 -9.60 1.46
N GLY A 72 5.54 -9.61 0.24
CA GLY A 72 5.89 -10.81 -0.50
C GLY A 72 7.21 -11.41 -0.01
N PRO A 73 7.53 -12.64 -0.45
CA PRO A 73 8.75 -13.35 -0.02
C PRO A 73 10.04 -12.59 -0.36
N MET A 74 10.01 -11.78 -1.41
CA MET A 74 11.15 -11.00 -1.89
C MET A 74 11.17 -9.57 -1.32
N GLY A 75 10.27 -9.26 -0.39
CA GLY A 75 10.12 -7.93 0.18
C GLY A 75 9.20 -7.01 -0.62
N ASP A 76 8.67 -7.46 -1.76
CA ASP A 76 7.71 -6.73 -2.58
C ASP A 76 6.40 -6.44 -1.81
N ALA A 77 5.72 -5.34 -2.14
CA ALA A 77 4.38 -5.10 -1.64
C ALA A 77 3.36 -5.87 -2.49
N VAL A 78 2.60 -6.76 -1.87
CA VAL A 78 1.57 -7.58 -2.52
C VAL A 78 0.20 -7.04 -2.14
N ILE A 79 -0.49 -6.45 -3.11
CA ILE A 79 -1.82 -5.87 -2.94
C ILE A 79 -2.85 -6.70 -3.69
N LYS A 80 -3.86 -7.19 -2.97
CA LYS A 80 -4.93 -8.00 -3.56
C LYS A 80 -6.23 -7.23 -3.65
N GLY A 81 -7.01 -7.52 -4.67
CA GLY A 81 -8.32 -6.94 -4.84
C GLY A 81 -9.15 -7.61 -5.94
N TYR A 82 -10.32 -7.06 -6.17
CA TYR A 82 -11.25 -7.47 -7.22
C TYR A 82 -12.05 -6.27 -7.72
N ILE A 83 -12.62 -6.37 -8.91
CA ILE A 83 -13.37 -5.28 -9.54
C ILE A 83 -14.88 -5.56 -9.57
N ASN A 84 -15.68 -4.52 -9.76
CA ASN A 84 -17.12 -4.60 -10.06
C ASN A 84 -17.94 -5.46 -9.10
N LYS A 85 -17.51 -5.55 -7.83
CA LYS A 85 -18.12 -6.42 -6.81
C LYS A 85 -18.15 -7.91 -7.19
N ASN A 86 -17.31 -8.34 -8.12
CA ASN A 86 -17.18 -9.73 -8.54
C ASN A 86 -15.82 -10.28 -8.10
N GLU A 87 -15.81 -11.13 -7.07
CA GLU A 87 -14.58 -11.73 -6.55
C GLU A 87 -13.88 -12.66 -7.54
N LYS A 88 -14.55 -13.10 -8.62
CA LYS A 88 -13.92 -13.88 -9.71
C LYS A 88 -13.10 -13.01 -10.65
N ASP A 89 -13.37 -11.71 -10.67
CA ASP A 89 -12.60 -10.71 -11.41
C ASP A 89 -11.52 -10.12 -10.50
N ASP A 90 -10.65 -10.99 -9.99
CA ASP A 90 -9.61 -10.65 -9.02
C ASP A 90 -8.28 -10.28 -9.67
N PHE A 91 -7.43 -9.65 -8.85
CA PHE A 91 -6.08 -9.26 -9.19
C PHE A 91 -5.14 -9.26 -7.98
N VAL A 92 -3.85 -9.38 -8.27
CA VAL A 92 -2.72 -9.24 -7.37
C VAL A 92 -1.73 -8.28 -8.01
N ALA A 93 -1.59 -7.10 -7.44
CA ALA A 93 -0.69 -6.04 -7.88
C ALA A 93 0.58 -6.03 -7.01
N TYR A 94 1.70 -5.68 -7.63
CA TYR A 94 3.02 -5.71 -7.01
C TYR A 94 3.64 -4.32 -6.96
N GLY A 95 4.20 -3.95 -5.81
CA GLY A 95 5.11 -2.82 -5.66
C GLY A 95 6.53 -3.33 -5.47
N ASP A 96 7.38 -3.18 -6.48
CA ASP A 96 8.75 -3.69 -6.47
C ASP A 96 9.68 -2.77 -5.66
N PRO A 97 10.60 -3.29 -4.85
CA PRO A 97 11.64 -2.49 -4.19
C PRO A 97 12.44 -1.58 -5.15
N GLN A 98 12.66 -2.00 -6.40
CA GLN A 98 13.33 -1.22 -7.44
C GLN A 98 12.57 0.06 -7.79
N ASP A 99 11.25 0.03 -7.68
CA ASP A 99 10.35 1.16 -7.95
C ASP A 99 9.94 1.86 -6.65
N ASN A 100 10.79 1.80 -5.60
CA ASN A 100 10.48 2.33 -4.26
C ASN A 100 9.14 1.79 -3.71
N PHE A 101 8.85 0.52 -3.99
CA PHE A 101 7.60 -0.16 -3.64
C PHE A 101 6.37 0.47 -4.28
N GLN A 102 6.50 1.29 -5.31
CA GLN A 102 5.36 1.84 -6.03
C GLN A 102 4.86 0.82 -7.06
N PHE A 103 3.54 0.74 -7.20
CA PHE A 103 2.92 -0.01 -8.27
C PHE A 103 3.12 0.73 -9.60
N GLU A 104 3.78 0.09 -10.57
CA GLU A 104 4.04 0.60 -11.92
C GLU A 104 3.23 -0.11 -13.02
N GLY A 105 2.47 -1.15 -12.69
CA GLY A 105 1.66 -1.91 -13.65
C GLY A 105 1.85 -3.42 -13.59
N ASP A 106 2.81 -3.91 -12.81
CA ASP A 106 3.02 -5.34 -12.63
C ASP A 106 1.90 -5.96 -11.79
N MET A 107 1.16 -6.89 -12.42
CA MET A 107 -0.07 -7.44 -11.86
C MET A 107 -0.46 -8.76 -12.52
N ILE A 108 -0.68 -9.76 -11.66
CA ILE A 108 -1.42 -10.98 -12.00
C ILE A 108 -2.91 -10.66 -11.87
N LYS A 109 -3.70 -11.14 -12.82
CA LYS A 109 -5.13 -10.84 -12.91
C LYS A 109 -5.88 -12.03 -13.49
N SER A 110 -7.13 -12.19 -13.07
CA SER A 110 -8.05 -13.13 -13.69
C SER A 110 -8.25 -12.84 -15.18
N GLN A 111 -8.72 -13.86 -15.90
CA GLN A 111 -9.07 -13.73 -17.31
C GLN A 111 -10.19 -12.69 -17.53
N GLY A 112 -11.11 -12.53 -16.57
CA GLY A 112 -12.19 -11.55 -16.63
C GLY A 112 -11.65 -10.12 -16.63
N VAL A 113 -10.72 -9.81 -15.73
CA VAL A 113 -10.05 -8.50 -15.67
C VAL A 113 -9.22 -8.25 -16.92
N ASP A 114 -8.40 -9.22 -17.37
CA ASP A 114 -7.52 -9.02 -18.54
C ASP A 114 -8.30 -8.72 -19.82
N LYS A 115 -9.48 -9.33 -20.01
CA LYS A 115 -10.35 -9.06 -21.17
C LYS A 115 -10.80 -7.61 -21.26
N LEU A 116 -10.95 -6.92 -20.12
CA LEU A 116 -11.38 -5.52 -20.06
C LEU A 116 -10.25 -4.53 -20.35
N LEU A 117 -8.99 -4.93 -20.12
CA LEU A 117 -7.83 -4.07 -20.27
C LEU A 117 -7.32 -4.06 -21.72
N LYS A 118 -6.76 -2.94 -22.15
CA LYS A 118 -6.00 -2.82 -23.41
C LYS A 118 -4.88 -3.87 -23.48
N ILE A 119 -4.34 -4.12 -24.66
CA ILE A 119 -3.18 -5.00 -24.80
C ILE A 119 -1.96 -4.39 -24.11
N ALA A 120 -1.02 -5.22 -23.64
CA ALA A 120 0.02 -4.81 -22.69
C ALA A 120 0.82 -3.56 -23.11
N HIS A 121 1.20 -3.43 -24.39
CA HIS A 121 1.99 -2.30 -24.88
C HIS A 121 1.20 -0.99 -25.08
N GLU A 122 -0.13 -1.04 -24.99
CA GLU A 122 -0.99 0.17 -25.00
C GLU A 122 -1.34 0.64 -23.59
N ARG A 123 -0.94 -0.14 -22.56
CA ARG A 123 -1.19 0.22 -21.16
C ARG A 123 -0.14 1.23 -20.72
N LYS A 124 -0.58 2.22 -19.97
CA LYS A 124 0.26 3.25 -19.38
C LYS A 124 0.46 3.00 -17.89
N SER A 125 1.64 3.30 -17.38
CA SER A 125 1.91 3.27 -15.94
C SER A 125 1.10 4.36 -15.22
N PRO A 126 0.87 4.23 -13.90
CA PRO A 126 0.19 5.28 -13.15
C PRO A 126 0.83 6.67 -13.28
N ASP A 127 2.16 6.75 -13.39
CA ASP A 127 2.85 8.04 -13.48
C ASP A 127 2.78 8.65 -14.88
N GLU A 128 2.79 7.83 -15.94
CA GLU A 128 2.48 8.29 -17.29
C GLU A 128 1.06 8.87 -17.35
N ILE A 129 0.08 8.17 -16.77
CA ILE A 129 -1.32 8.62 -16.72
C ILE A 129 -1.44 9.95 -15.96
N LYS A 130 -0.79 10.07 -14.79
CA LYS A 130 -0.80 11.33 -14.01
C LYS A 130 -0.18 12.48 -14.80
N THR A 131 0.92 12.24 -15.51
CA THR A 131 1.60 13.25 -16.32
C THR A 131 0.69 13.77 -17.44
N GLU A 132 0.01 12.89 -18.16
CA GLU A 132 -0.95 13.27 -19.21
C GLU A 132 -2.13 14.09 -18.66
N LEU A 133 -2.70 13.65 -17.54
CA LEU A 133 -3.80 14.37 -16.88
C LEU A 133 -3.38 15.77 -16.42
N ASN A 134 -2.12 15.95 -15.99
CA ASN A 134 -1.62 17.24 -15.54
C ASN A 134 -1.31 18.19 -16.71
N ASN A 135 -0.80 17.66 -17.84
CA ASN A 135 -0.55 18.46 -19.03
C ASN A 135 -1.86 18.97 -19.64
N ASN A 136 -2.87 18.11 -19.76
CA ASN A 136 -4.19 18.49 -20.28
C ASN A 136 -4.89 19.57 -19.43
N LYS A 137 -4.54 19.71 -18.14
CA LYS A 137 -5.06 20.77 -17.27
C LYS A 137 -4.35 22.12 -17.44
N LYS A 138 -3.16 22.15 -18.01
CA LYS A 138 -2.41 23.40 -18.27
C LYS A 138 -2.82 24.06 -19.58
N ASP A 139 -3.41 23.28 -20.49
CA ASP A 139 -3.89 23.72 -21.80
C ASP A 139 -5.35 24.24 -21.77
N HIS A 140 -5.98 24.25 -20.59
CA HIS A 140 -7.33 24.77 -20.32
C HIS A 140 -7.28 25.89 -19.28
#